data_AF-A0AAV9DQU0-F1
#
_entry.id   AF-A0AAV9DQU0-F1
#
_cell.length_a   1.000
_cell.length_b   1.000
_cell.length_c   1.000
_cell.angle_alpha   90.00
_cell.angle_beta   90.00
_cell.angle_gamma   90.00
#
_symmetry.space_group_name_H-M   'P 1'
#
loop_
_entity.id
_entity.type
_entity.pdbx_description
1 polymer ?
#
loop_
_entity_poly.entity_id
_entity_poly.type
_entity_poly.pdbx_seq_one_letter_code
_entity_poly.pdbx_strand_id
1 'polypeptide(L)'
;MSCAMESLSETHTDIKTLITDLQFPVSDWDDKWMDMYLDDSVKLLDICIAFSSELSRLDQGQLLIQYVLHVLDFSRSSPSAEQLVRAHTSLDDWRLQQINSRSTKLGSCSSVLQGLHASLHMEKSRNSSKGKVLMRALFGVKVQTIFICSTFIAALSCSSKVLTDLVVPDKFLWSEAFNDLQGTVIGEIRKLFLCGRVIILKEVEAVDKCAEKLYALTDGVGHEADLLRESVSELGDSAEKLSSGVELLSKQVGVFFQIVLSGRDALLSNLRVPDMKQENNLEKHL
;
A
#
# COMPACT_ATOMS: atom_id res chain seq x y z
N MET A 1 6.88 1.97 -5.00
CA MET A 1 5.93 1.41 -4.01
C MET A 1 6.15 -0.08 -3.81
N SER A 2 6.29 -0.89 -4.86
CA SER A 2 6.49 -2.35 -4.72
C SER A 2 7.62 -2.77 -3.76
N CYS A 3 8.82 -2.20 -3.87
CA CYS A 3 9.92 -2.50 -2.94
C CYS A 3 9.61 -2.16 -1.47
N ALA A 4 8.81 -1.11 -1.22
CA ALA A 4 8.39 -0.78 0.14
C ALA A 4 7.39 -1.81 0.69
N MET A 5 6.48 -2.30 -0.16
CA MET A 5 5.55 -3.38 0.22
C MET A 5 6.29 -4.71 0.42
N GLU A 6 7.32 -4.99 -0.38
CA GLU A 6 8.21 -6.14 -0.20
C GLU A 6 8.97 -6.06 1.13
N SER A 7 9.58 -4.92 1.45
CA SER A 7 10.26 -4.70 2.74
C SER A 7 9.31 -4.84 3.93
N LEU A 8 8.06 -4.35 3.79
CA LEU A 8 7.03 -4.54 4.81
C LEU A 8 6.66 -6.02 4.98
N SER A 9 6.54 -6.76 3.87
CA SER A 9 6.25 -8.19 3.84
C SER A 9 7.35 -9.03 4.48
N GLU A 10 8.61 -8.73 4.19
CA GLU A 10 9.78 -9.35 4.82
C GLU A 10 9.75 -9.12 6.32
N THR A 11 9.56 -7.88 6.76
CA THR A 11 9.60 -7.52 8.18
C THR A 11 8.45 -8.18 8.98
N HIS A 12 7.25 -8.29 8.41
CA HIS A 12 6.15 -9.05 9.03
C HIS A 12 6.38 -10.57 9.01
N THR A 13 7.09 -11.09 8.00
CA THR A 13 7.50 -12.49 7.95
C THR A 13 8.52 -12.82 9.04
N ASP A 14 9.46 -11.91 9.29
CA ASP A 14 10.42 -12.04 10.40
C ASP A 14 9.72 -12.04 11.76
N ILE A 15 8.70 -11.19 11.95
CA ILE A 15 7.89 -11.19 13.17
C ILE A 15 7.13 -12.50 13.34
N LYS A 16 6.52 -13.01 12.27
CA LYS A 16 5.85 -14.32 12.31
C LYS A 16 6.82 -15.41 12.74
N THR A 17 8.00 -15.46 12.13
CA THR A 17 9.08 -16.41 12.48
C THR A 17 9.48 -16.26 13.94
N LEU A 18 9.71 -15.03 14.40
CA LEU A 18 10.05 -14.72 15.79
C LEU A 18 8.96 -15.19 16.77
N ILE A 19 7.68 -15.00 16.44
CA ILE A 19 6.56 -15.48 17.27
C ILE A 19 6.57 -17.00 17.38
N THR A 20 6.87 -17.72 16.29
CA THR A 20 6.97 -19.18 16.27
C THR A 20 8.19 -19.69 17.05
N ASP A 21 9.35 -19.05 16.87
CA ASP A 21 10.62 -19.49 17.46
C ASP A 21 10.71 -19.24 18.96
N LEU A 22 10.07 -18.17 19.46
CA LEU A 22 10.15 -17.84 20.88
C LEU A 22 9.49 -18.90 21.78
N GLN A 23 8.57 -19.71 21.24
CA GLN A 23 7.86 -20.81 21.92
C GLN A 23 7.47 -20.42 23.35
N PHE A 24 6.80 -19.28 23.52
CA PHE A 24 6.43 -18.80 24.85
C PHE A 24 5.50 -19.83 25.52
N PRO A 25 5.76 -20.24 26.78
CA PRO A 25 4.78 -20.93 27.59
C PRO A 25 3.50 -20.08 27.65
N VAL A 26 2.32 -20.71 27.63
CA VAL A 26 1.02 -20.00 27.64
C VAL A 26 0.95 -18.97 28.79
N SER A 27 1.62 -19.24 29.91
CA SER A 27 1.75 -18.37 31.08
C SER A 27 2.59 -17.08 30.90
N ASP A 28 3.45 -17.00 29.88
CA ASP A 28 4.25 -15.80 29.55
C ASP A 28 3.58 -14.91 28.48
N TRP A 29 2.42 -15.34 27.95
CA TRP A 29 1.61 -14.53 27.05
C TRP A 29 0.73 -13.60 27.90
N ASP A 30 1.11 -12.34 27.99
CA ASP A 30 0.23 -11.30 28.52
C ASP A 30 -0.91 -11.06 27.51
N ASP A 31 -2.16 -11.22 27.93
CA ASP A 31 -3.37 -11.06 27.08
C ASP A 31 -3.36 -9.73 26.32
N LYS A 32 -2.79 -8.69 26.91
CA LYS A 32 -2.83 -7.32 26.37
C LYS A 32 -2.08 -7.13 25.06
N TRP A 33 -0.91 -7.75 24.89
CA TRP A 33 -0.16 -7.59 23.63
C TRP A 33 -0.69 -8.51 22.54
N MET A 34 -1.29 -9.65 22.91
CA MET A 34 -1.97 -10.53 21.95
C MET A 34 -3.18 -9.81 21.36
N ASP A 35 -4.00 -9.22 22.23
CA ASP A 35 -5.12 -8.39 21.81
C ASP A 35 -4.64 -7.24 20.92
N MET A 36 -3.55 -6.56 21.28
CA MET A 36 -2.98 -5.51 20.45
C MET A 36 -2.51 -6.01 19.08
N TYR A 37 -1.81 -7.14 19.01
CA TYR A 37 -1.33 -7.70 17.75
C TYR A 37 -2.51 -8.17 16.87
N LEU A 38 -3.51 -8.79 17.47
CA LEU A 38 -4.71 -9.25 16.77
C LEU A 38 -5.56 -8.06 16.30
N ASP A 39 -5.70 -7.00 17.09
CA ASP A 39 -6.40 -5.78 16.70
C ASP A 39 -5.65 -5.04 15.59
N ASP A 40 -4.32 -4.86 15.74
CA ASP A 40 -3.50 -4.21 14.72
C ASP A 40 -3.51 -4.99 13.40
N SER A 41 -3.44 -6.33 13.43
CA SER A 41 -3.48 -7.13 12.20
C SER A 41 -4.85 -7.07 11.50
N VAL A 42 -5.98 -6.93 12.21
CA VAL A 42 -7.28 -6.65 11.55
C VAL A 42 -7.22 -5.31 10.81
N LYS A 43 -6.71 -4.26 11.46
CA LYS A 43 -6.54 -2.94 10.84
C LYS A 43 -5.65 -3.00 9.59
N LEU A 44 -4.61 -3.83 9.59
CA LEU A 44 -3.75 -4.03 8.42
C LEU A 44 -4.48 -4.74 7.27
N LEU A 45 -5.33 -5.73 7.57
CA LEU A 45 -6.16 -6.39 6.57
C LEU A 45 -7.15 -5.40 5.94
N ASP A 46 -7.75 -4.52 6.74
CA ASP A 46 -8.63 -3.45 6.24
C ASP A 46 -7.90 -2.49 5.29
N ILE A 47 -6.67 -2.10 5.65
CA ILE A 47 -5.81 -1.28 4.77
C ILE A 47 -5.48 -2.02 3.48
N CYS A 48 -5.15 -3.31 3.53
CA CYS A 48 -4.89 -4.11 2.34
C CYS A 48 -6.12 -4.19 1.44
N ILE A 49 -7.31 -4.38 1.99
CA ILE A 49 -8.56 -4.38 1.23
C ILE A 49 -8.78 -3.04 0.54
N ALA A 50 -8.50 -1.93 1.22
CA ALA A 50 -8.58 -0.61 0.61
C ALA A 50 -7.55 -0.42 -0.51
N PHE A 51 -6.30 -0.86 -0.33
CA PHE A 51 -5.29 -0.85 -1.38
C PHE A 51 -5.69 -1.68 -2.58
N SER A 52 -6.13 -2.92 -2.38
CA SER A 52 -6.61 -3.77 -3.47
C SER A 52 -7.78 -3.12 -4.21
N SER A 53 -8.73 -2.52 -3.48
CA SER A 53 -9.85 -1.79 -4.09
C SER A 53 -9.39 -0.62 -4.96
N GLU A 54 -8.35 0.12 -4.53
CA GLU A 54 -7.80 1.21 -5.32
C GLU A 54 -7.01 0.75 -6.53
N LEU A 55 -6.23 -0.32 -6.39
CA LEU A 55 -5.48 -0.88 -7.50
C LEU A 55 -6.42 -1.44 -8.55
N SER A 56 -7.50 -2.13 -8.15
CA SER A 56 -8.55 -2.56 -9.06
C SER A 56 -9.26 -1.39 -9.75
N ARG A 57 -9.44 -0.25 -9.05
CA ARG A 57 -10.00 0.95 -9.67
C ARG A 57 -9.07 1.55 -10.72
N LEU A 58 -7.76 1.60 -10.44
CA LEU A 58 -6.75 2.06 -11.40
C LEU A 58 -6.69 1.14 -12.62
N ASP A 59 -6.75 -0.17 -12.39
CA ASP A 59 -6.79 -1.20 -13.44
C ASP A 59 -8.05 -1.06 -14.31
N GLN A 60 -9.23 -0.91 -13.70
CA GLN A 60 -10.48 -0.66 -14.42
C GLN A 60 -10.42 0.63 -15.26
N GLY A 61 -9.79 1.69 -14.74
CA GLY A 61 -9.57 2.93 -15.48
C GLY A 61 -8.74 2.74 -16.75
N GLN A 62 -7.88 1.73 -16.82
CA GLN A 62 -7.08 1.44 -18.04
C GLN A 62 -7.92 0.89 -19.18
N LEU A 63 -9.11 0.30 -18.91
CA LEU A 63 -9.96 -0.26 -19.96
C LEU A 63 -10.40 0.79 -20.99
N LEU A 64 -10.70 2.01 -20.54
CA LEU A 64 -11.03 3.13 -21.45
C LEU A 64 -9.82 3.54 -22.30
N ILE A 65 -8.62 3.54 -21.72
CA ILE A 65 -7.39 3.83 -22.46
C ILE A 65 -7.10 2.73 -23.49
N GLN A 66 -7.23 1.46 -23.12
CA GLN A 66 -7.09 0.33 -24.05
C GLN A 66 -8.10 0.40 -25.20
N TYR A 67 -9.34 0.82 -24.92
CA TYR A 67 -10.34 1.07 -25.95
C TYR A 67 -9.90 2.19 -26.91
N VAL A 68 -9.42 3.32 -26.39
CA VAL A 68 -8.90 4.43 -27.22
C VAL A 68 -7.75 3.96 -28.11
N LEU A 69 -6.78 3.22 -27.56
CA LEU A 69 -5.65 2.67 -28.31
C LEU A 69 -6.13 1.72 -29.43
N HIS A 70 -7.15 0.91 -29.16
CA HIS A 70 -7.73 0.01 -30.15
C HIS A 70 -8.50 0.74 -31.26
N VAL A 71 -9.28 1.77 -30.89
CA VAL A 71 -10.03 2.59 -31.85
C VAL A 71 -9.11 3.37 -32.77
N LEU A 72 -7.96 3.83 -32.26
CA LEU A 72 -6.94 4.57 -32.99
C LEU A 72 -5.78 3.67 -33.50
N ASP A 73 -6.06 2.41 -33.80
CA ASP A 73 -5.05 1.46 -34.29
C ASP A 73 -4.58 1.80 -35.72
N PHE A 74 -3.41 2.45 -35.81
CA PHE A 74 -2.75 2.84 -37.05
C PHE A 74 -2.12 1.67 -37.83
N SER A 75 -2.13 0.44 -37.30
CA SER A 75 -1.61 -0.73 -38.02
C SER A 75 -2.49 -1.13 -39.21
N ARG A 76 -3.78 -0.72 -39.20
CA ARG A 76 -4.77 -1.07 -40.22
C ARG A 76 -4.97 0.02 -41.25
N SER A 77 -5.18 1.25 -40.80
CA SER A 77 -5.40 2.44 -41.64
C SER A 77 -5.36 3.71 -40.79
N SER A 78 -5.34 4.89 -41.42
CA SER A 78 -5.58 6.15 -40.70
C SER A 78 -6.97 6.16 -40.05
N PRO A 79 -7.13 6.66 -38.81
CA PRO A 79 -8.43 6.73 -38.14
C PRO A 79 -9.44 7.57 -38.92
N SER A 80 -10.70 7.12 -38.99
CA SER A 80 -11.82 7.90 -39.52
C SER A 80 -12.30 8.95 -38.52
N ALA A 81 -13.01 9.99 -38.99
CA ALA A 81 -13.59 11.01 -38.12
C ALA A 81 -14.49 10.41 -37.01
N GLU A 82 -15.22 9.33 -37.30
CA GLU A 82 -16.05 8.64 -36.30
C GLU A 82 -15.22 7.91 -35.23
N GLN A 83 -14.03 7.41 -35.59
CA GLN A 83 -13.10 6.81 -34.63
C GLN A 83 -12.51 7.88 -33.72
N LEU A 84 -12.20 9.04 -34.26
CA LEU A 84 -11.66 10.18 -33.52
C LEU A 84 -12.68 10.73 -32.53
N VAL A 85 -13.94 10.89 -32.94
CA VAL A 85 -15.04 11.27 -32.04
C VAL A 85 -15.21 10.24 -30.92
N ARG A 86 -15.17 8.94 -31.23
CA ARG A 86 -15.26 7.88 -30.20
C ARG A 86 -14.10 7.93 -29.22
N ALA A 87 -12.88 8.09 -29.72
CA ALA A 87 -11.69 8.22 -28.87
C ALA A 87 -11.79 9.45 -27.96
N HIS A 88 -12.21 10.59 -28.49
CA HIS A 88 -12.42 11.83 -27.73
C HIS A 88 -13.42 11.61 -26.59
N THR A 89 -14.59 11.03 -26.85
CA THR A 89 -15.60 10.76 -25.82
C THR A 89 -15.06 9.81 -24.74
N SER A 90 -14.35 8.76 -25.12
CA SER A 90 -13.77 7.82 -24.14
C SER A 90 -12.65 8.44 -23.30
N LEU A 91 -11.88 9.38 -23.85
CA LEU A 91 -10.89 10.16 -23.08
C LEU A 91 -11.58 11.09 -22.07
N ASP A 92 -12.70 11.71 -22.44
CA ASP A 92 -13.51 12.50 -21.51
C ASP A 92 -14.08 11.63 -20.38
N ASP A 93 -14.64 10.47 -20.71
CA ASP A 93 -15.14 9.52 -19.72
C ASP A 93 -14.02 9.07 -18.76
N TRP A 94 -12.81 8.82 -19.29
CA TRP A 94 -11.65 8.47 -18.48
C TRP A 94 -11.28 9.58 -17.50
N ARG A 95 -11.18 10.83 -17.98
CA ARG A 95 -10.88 12.00 -17.14
C ARG A 95 -11.93 12.20 -16.04
N LEU A 96 -13.22 12.08 -16.39
CA LEU A 96 -14.31 12.18 -15.44
C LEU A 96 -14.23 11.08 -14.37
N GLN A 97 -13.87 9.86 -14.75
CA GLN A 97 -13.65 8.78 -13.81
C GLN A 97 -12.45 9.07 -12.89
N GLN A 98 -11.32 9.58 -13.41
CA GLN A 98 -10.15 9.92 -12.57
C GLN A 98 -10.47 11.00 -11.52
N ILE A 99 -11.23 12.03 -11.91
CA ILE A 99 -11.57 13.17 -11.02
C ILE A 99 -12.63 12.78 -9.99
N ASN A 100 -13.67 12.06 -10.41
CA ASN A 100 -14.86 11.83 -9.59
C ASN A 100 -14.84 10.51 -8.78
N SER A 101 -14.00 9.53 -9.12
CA SER A 101 -13.97 8.20 -8.47
C SER A 101 -13.06 8.11 -7.25
N ARG A 102 -12.95 9.17 -6.43
CA ARG A 102 -12.18 9.11 -5.19
C ARG A 102 -12.77 8.04 -4.27
N SER A 103 -11.92 7.12 -3.82
CA SER A 103 -12.36 6.00 -3.02
C SER A 103 -12.75 6.37 -1.60
N THR A 104 -14.00 6.05 -1.28
CA THR A 104 -14.54 6.15 0.08
C THR A 104 -13.80 5.21 1.04
N LYS A 105 -13.36 4.03 0.58
CA LYS A 105 -12.61 3.07 1.39
C LYS A 105 -11.24 3.61 1.78
N LEU A 106 -10.51 4.23 0.84
CA LEU A 106 -9.20 4.80 1.14
C LEU A 106 -9.32 6.00 2.10
N GLY A 107 -10.41 6.77 2.00
CA GLY A 107 -10.74 7.82 2.98
C GLY A 107 -10.92 7.28 4.40
N SER A 108 -11.53 6.09 4.54
CA SER A 108 -11.70 5.44 5.85
C SER A 108 -10.39 4.90 6.45
N CYS A 109 -9.36 4.62 5.65
CA CYS A 109 -8.07 4.17 6.18
C CYS A 109 -7.34 5.22 7.02
N SER A 110 -7.72 6.50 6.91
CA SER A 110 -7.17 7.54 7.79
C SER A 110 -7.50 7.29 9.26
N SER A 111 -8.73 6.85 9.58
CA SER A 111 -9.09 6.53 10.97
C SER A 111 -8.43 5.23 11.44
N VAL A 112 -8.30 4.25 10.55
CA VAL A 112 -7.58 3.00 10.82
C VAL A 112 -6.11 3.26 11.18
N LEU A 113 -5.42 4.11 10.40
CA LEU A 113 -4.05 4.52 10.68
C LEU A 113 -3.92 5.32 11.97
N GLN A 114 -4.86 6.22 12.25
CA GLN A 114 -4.89 6.94 13.54
C GLN A 114 -5.05 5.96 14.71
N GLY A 115 -5.86 4.91 14.54
CA GLY A 115 -6.00 3.83 15.52
C GLY A 115 -4.69 3.06 15.75
N LEU A 116 -3.96 2.73 14.68
CA LEU A 116 -2.63 2.11 14.76
C LEU A 116 -1.62 3.04 15.45
N HIS A 117 -1.63 4.32 15.11
CA HIS A 117 -0.77 5.33 15.73
C HIS A 117 -1.09 5.53 17.20
N ALA A 118 -2.37 5.57 17.58
CA ALA A 118 -2.79 5.72 18.97
C ALA A 118 -2.38 4.52 19.84
N SER A 119 -2.28 3.32 19.28
CA SER A 119 -1.74 2.14 19.97
C SER A 119 -0.22 1.98 19.82
N LEU A 120 0.50 2.96 19.26
CA LEU A 120 1.96 2.96 19.13
C LEU A 120 2.62 3.31 20.47
N HIS A 121 2.55 2.39 21.43
CA HIS A 121 3.18 2.56 22.74
C HIS A 121 4.06 1.37 23.05
N MET A 122 5.28 1.63 23.54
CA MET A 122 6.08 0.60 24.19
C MET A 122 5.53 0.38 25.60
N GLU A 123 4.74 -0.68 25.79
CA GLU A 123 4.32 -1.07 27.13
C GLU A 123 5.51 -1.56 27.95
N LYS A 124 5.60 -1.08 29.20
CA LYS A 124 6.73 -1.34 30.10
C LYS A 124 6.74 -2.75 30.70
N SER A 125 5.74 -3.60 30.44
CA SER A 125 5.48 -4.80 31.23
C SER A 125 5.77 -6.10 30.49
N ARG A 126 7.04 -6.54 30.48
CA ARG A 126 7.35 -7.98 30.48
C ARG A 126 8.54 -8.26 31.38
N ASN A 127 8.38 -9.20 32.31
CA ASN A 127 9.44 -9.61 33.23
C ASN A 127 10.47 -10.54 32.55
N SER A 128 10.10 -11.19 31.43
CA SER A 128 11.00 -12.08 30.69
C SER A 128 11.82 -11.36 29.61
N SER A 129 13.04 -11.83 29.39
CA SER A 129 13.95 -11.32 28.34
C SER A 129 13.38 -11.53 26.94
N LYS A 130 12.79 -12.70 26.67
CA LYS A 130 12.12 -13.03 25.41
C LYS A 130 10.99 -12.04 25.09
N GLY A 131 10.15 -11.73 26.08
CA GLY A 131 9.04 -10.79 25.91
C GLY A 131 9.52 -9.39 25.52
N LYS A 132 10.61 -8.91 26.13
CA LYS A 132 11.21 -7.61 25.79
C LYS A 132 11.72 -7.56 24.35
N VAL A 133 12.30 -8.65 23.85
CA VAL A 133 12.77 -8.75 22.46
C VAL A 133 11.58 -8.66 21.49
N LEU A 134 10.51 -9.43 21.72
CA LEU A 134 9.32 -9.39 20.87
C LEU A 134 8.66 -8.01 20.85
N MET A 135 8.48 -7.37 22.01
CA MET A 135 7.87 -6.03 22.07
C MET A 135 8.71 -4.97 21.34
N ARG A 136 10.05 -5.10 21.42
CA ARG A 136 10.97 -4.22 20.69
C ARG A 136 10.83 -4.40 19.17
N ALA A 137 10.71 -5.65 18.72
CA ALA A 137 10.54 -5.98 17.31
C ALA A 137 9.18 -5.49 16.77
N LEU A 138 8.09 -5.80 17.50
CA LEU A 138 6.73 -5.36 17.15
C LEU A 138 6.62 -3.84 17.07
N PHE A 139 7.27 -3.11 17.97
CA PHE A 139 7.32 -1.65 17.90
C PHE A 139 7.95 -1.17 16.59
N GLY A 140 9.09 -1.71 16.19
CA GLY A 140 9.76 -1.35 14.93
C GLY A 140 8.90 -1.64 13.70
N VAL A 141 8.30 -2.84 13.64
CA VAL A 141 7.41 -3.24 12.56
C VAL A 141 6.20 -2.33 12.46
N LYS A 142 5.62 -1.95 13.60
CA LYS A 142 4.47 -1.04 13.64
C LYS A 142 4.82 0.35 13.14
N VAL A 143 5.98 0.90 13.51
CA VAL A 143 6.48 2.18 12.99
C VAL A 143 6.63 2.12 11.47
N GLN A 144 7.33 1.11 10.95
CA GLN A 144 7.49 0.92 9.51
C GLN A 144 6.15 0.78 8.79
N THR A 145 5.22 0.01 9.38
CA THR A 145 3.89 -0.22 8.81
C THR A 145 3.11 1.08 8.70
N ILE A 146 3.04 1.88 9.76
CA ILE A 146 2.33 3.17 9.75
C ILE A 146 2.97 4.12 8.74
N PHE A 147 4.30 4.17 8.68
CA PHE A 147 5.03 5.02 7.73
C PHE A 147 4.74 4.66 6.26
N ILE A 148 4.86 3.38 5.90
CA ILE A 148 4.63 2.92 4.52
C ILE A 148 3.16 3.07 4.14
N CYS A 149 2.23 2.61 5.00
CA CYS A 149 0.80 2.69 4.72
C CYS A 149 0.32 4.15 4.60
N SER A 150 0.77 5.06 5.48
CA SER A 150 0.40 6.49 5.37
C SER A 150 0.92 7.13 4.08
N THR A 151 2.15 6.81 3.68
CA THR A 151 2.73 7.26 2.41
C THR A 151 1.91 6.75 1.22
N PHE A 152 1.50 5.48 1.23
CA PHE A 152 0.71 4.89 0.15
C PHE A 152 -0.69 5.48 0.08
N ILE A 153 -1.36 5.63 1.24
CA ILE A 153 -2.68 6.26 1.31
C ILE A 153 -2.58 7.70 0.81
N ALA A 154 -1.55 8.46 1.19
CA ALA A 154 -1.37 9.82 0.69
C ALA A 154 -1.20 9.88 -0.83
N ALA A 155 -0.37 8.98 -1.38
CA ALA A 155 -0.13 8.88 -2.82
C ALA A 155 -1.38 8.48 -3.62
N LEU A 156 -2.16 7.51 -3.12
CA LEU A 156 -3.36 6.97 -3.79
C LEU A 156 -4.60 7.86 -3.60
N SER A 157 -4.70 8.60 -2.48
CA SER A 157 -5.82 9.51 -2.19
C SER A 157 -5.59 10.93 -2.67
N CYS A 158 -4.39 11.22 -3.18
CA CYS A 158 -3.96 12.56 -3.55
C CYS A 158 -4.17 13.57 -2.40
N SER A 159 -3.87 13.16 -1.16
CA SER A 159 -4.08 13.96 0.05
C SER A 159 -2.95 13.78 1.06
N SER A 160 -2.39 14.90 1.54
CA SER A 160 -1.38 14.91 2.60
C SER A 160 -1.93 14.70 4.01
N LYS A 161 -3.26 14.70 4.20
CA LYS A 161 -3.90 14.71 5.53
C LYS A 161 -3.57 13.50 6.40
N VAL A 162 -3.21 12.38 5.78
CA VAL A 162 -2.91 11.12 6.48
C VAL A 162 -1.43 11.01 6.90
N LEU A 163 -0.57 11.89 6.38
CA LEU A 163 0.87 11.85 6.67
C LEU A 163 1.12 12.28 8.10
N THR A 164 1.53 11.32 8.92
CA THR A 164 1.81 11.51 10.34
C THR A 164 3.32 11.42 10.56
N ASP A 165 3.89 12.43 11.22
CA ASP A 165 5.28 12.39 11.67
C ASP A 165 5.35 11.48 12.90
N LEU A 166 5.96 10.31 12.74
CA LEU A 166 6.15 9.36 13.84
C LEU A 166 7.32 9.81 14.71
N VAL A 167 7.12 9.74 16.02
CA VAL A 167 8.16 10.03 17.01
C VAL A 167 8.74 8.71 17.51
N VAL A 168 9.98 8.43 17.14
CA VAL A 168 10.73 7.26 17.59
C VAL A 168 11.67 7.66 18.73
N PRO A 169 11.65 6.97 19.88
CA PRO A 169 12.57 7.27 20.97
C PRO A 169 14.05 7.03 20.61
N ASP A 170 14.95 7.93 21.02
CA ASP A 170 16.40 7.87 20.72
C ASP A 170 17.13 6.62 21.25
N LYS A 171 16.48 5.85 22.15
CA LYS A 171 17.01 4.56 22.62
C LYS A 171 17.13 3.50 21.52
N PHE A 172 16.48 3.70 20.37
CA PHE A 172 16.56 2.82 19.23
C PHE A 172 17.70 3.25 18.30
N LEU A 173 18.64 2.33 18.02
CA LEU A 173 19.81 2.60 17.17
C LEU A 173 19.46 3.05 15.74
N TRP A 174 18.25 2.72 15.28
CA TRP A 174 17.73 3.10 13.97
C TRP A 174 16.93 4.41 13.98
N SER A 175 16.74 5.06 15.14
CA SER A 175 15.89 6.25 15.30
C SER A 175 16.33 7.39 14.38
N GLU A 176 17.61 7.75 14.39
CA GLU A 176 18.17 8.83 13.58
C GLU A 176 17.98 8.55 12.07
N ALA A 177 18.42 7.38 11.60
CA ALA A 177 18.27 6.98 10.21
C ALA A 177 16.79 6.94 9.76
N PHE A 178 15.88 6.53 10.64
CA PHE A 178 14.45 6.56 10.36
C PHE A 178 13.90 7.99 10.29
N ASN A 179 14.30 8.86 11.21
CA ASN A 179 13.86 10.26 11.22
C ASN A 179 14.32 11.00 9.97
N ASP A 180 15.55 10.74 9.49
CA ASP A 180 16.07 11.30 8.24
C ASP A 180 15.27 10.80 7.02
N LEU A 181 15.00 9.49 6.96
CA LEU A 181 14.19 8.90 5.90
C LEU A 181 12.76 9.47 5.90
N GLN A 182 12.13 9.52 7.07
CA GLN A 182 10.79 10.05 7.26
C GLN A 182 10.73 11.52 6.84
N GLY A 183 11.66 12.34 7.32
CA GLY A 183 11.72 13.77 6.99
C GLY A 183 11.88 14.02 5.49
N THR A 184 12.73 13.21 4.83
CA THR A 184 12.92 13.29 3.38
C THR A 184 11.65 12.90 2.62
N VAL A 185 11.07 11.72 2.91
CA VAL A 185 9.93 11.19 2.17
C VAL A 185 8.66 12.01 2.43
N ILE A 186 8.32 12.25 3.69
CA ILE A 186 7.13 13.04 4.06
C ILE A 186 7.31 14.49 3.60
N GLY A 187 8.50 15.07 3.73
CA GLY A 187 8.82 16.42 3.27
C GLY A 187 8.58 16.60 1.77
N GLU A 188 9.09 15.70 0.95
CA GLU A 188 8.89 15.73 -0.50
C GLU A 188 7.41 15.53 -0.88
N ILE A 189 6.69 14.60 -0.24
CA ILE A 189 5.26 14.41 -0.52
C ILE A 189 4.46 15.67 -0.17
N ARG A 190 4.71 16.27 1.02
CA ARG A 190 4.05 17.52 1.43
C ARG A 190 4.37 18.66 0.45
N LYS A 191 5.61 18.78 0.00
CA LYS A 191 6.04 19.78 -0.98
C LYS A 191 5.31 19.62 -2.32
N LEU A 192 5.16 18.39 -2.83
CA LEU A 192 4.40 18.13 -4.06
C LEU A 192 2.96 18.64 -3.96
N PHE A 193 2.29 18.39 -2.83
CA PHE A 193 0.93 18.89 -2.60
C PHE A 193 0.86 20.42 -2.46
N LEU A 194 1.86 21.05 -1.82
CA LEU A 194 1.93 22.52 -1.70
C LEU A 194 2.14 23.20 -3.06
N CYS A 195 2.85 22.56 -3.98
CA CYS A 195 3.01 23.02 -5.36
C CYS A 195 1.77 22.81 -6.23
N GLY A 196 0.65 22.35 -5.67
CA GLY A 196 -0.60 22.10 -6.40
C GLY A 196 -0.58 20.82 -7.24
N ARG A 197 0.44 19.97 -7.11
CA ARG A 197 0.49 18.69 -7.81
C ARG A 197 -0.49 17.72 -7.15
N VAL A 198 -1.53 17.35 -7.90
CA VAL A 198 -2.57 16.44 -7.40
C VAL A 198 -2.16 14.99 -7.58
N ILE A 199 -1.47 14.63 -8.67
CA ILE A 199 -1.08 13.25 -8.98
C ILE A 199 0.37 13.00 -8.53
N ILE A 200 0.56 12.06 -7.59
CA ILE A 200 1.89 11.67 -7.10
C ILE A 200 2.47 10.50 -7.89
N LEU A 201 1.62 9.59 -8.35
CA LEU A 201 2.04 8.42 -9.11
C LEU A 201 2.49 8.85 -10.51
N LYS A 202 3.78 8.69 -10.78
CA LYS A 202 4.40 9.15 -12.03
C LYS A 202 3.78 8.48 -13.25
N GLU A 203 3.43 7.21 -13.12
CA GLU A 203 2.80 6.41 -14.17
C GLU A 203 1.39 6.93 -14.49
N VAL A 204 0.60 7.27 -13.46
CA VAL A 204 -0.74 7.87 -13.65
C VAL A 204 -0.61 9.27 -14.26
N GLU A 205 0.35 10.07 -13.80
CA GLU A 205 0.60 11.41 -14.35
C GLU A 205 1.07 11.36 -15.82
N ALA A 206 1.86 10.35 -16.19
CA ALA A 206 2.29 10.16 -17.58
C ALA A 206 1.08 9.82 -18.48
N VAL A 207 0.22 8.90 -18.06
CA VAL A 207 -1.02 8.58 -18.78
C VAL A 207 -1.92 9.79 -18.89
N ASP A 208 -2.09 10.55 -17.80
CA ASP A 208 -2.88 11.79 -17.79
C ASP A 208 -2.39 12.78 -18.85
N LYS A 209 -1.09 13.11 -18.84
CA LYS A 209 -0.48 14.02 -19.84
C LYS A 209 -0.63 13.52 -21.28
N CYS A 210 -0.41 12.22 -21.52
CA CYS A 210 -0.60 11.63 -22.85
C CYS A 210 -2.07 11.69 -23.28
N ALA A 211 -3.00 11.43 -22.36
CA ALA A 211 -4.42 11.55 -22.61
C ALA A 211 -4.82 13.01 -22.92
N GLU A 212 -4.23 14.00 -22.24
CA GLU A 212 -4.47 15.41 -22.54
C GLU A 212 -3.97 15.83 -23.92
N LYS A 213 -2.75 15.42 -24.27
CA LYS A 213 -2.18 15.65 -25.60
C LYS A 213 -3.06 15.02 -26.69
N LEU A 214 -3.46 13.78 -26.49
CA LEU A 214 -4.30 13.05 -27.46
C LEU A 214 -5.69 13.69 -27.59
N TYR A 215 -6.29 14.13 -26.48
CA TYR A 215 -7.58 14.81 -26.47
C TYR A 215 -7.57 16.08 -27.34
N ALA A 216 -6.54 16.92 -27.20
CA ALA A 216 -6.40 18.14 -28.01
C ALA A 216 -6.25 17.83 -29.51
N LEU A 217 -5.60 16.72 -29.85
CA LEU A 217 -5.40 16.30 -31.24
C LEU A 217 -6.68 15.73 -31.87
N THR A 218 -7.58 15.14 -31.08
CA THR A 218 -8.86 14.61 -31.59
C THR A 218 -9.94 15.68 -31.83
N ASP A 219 -9.76 16.89 -31.31
CA ASP A 219 -10.66 18.04 -31.52
C ASP A 219 -10.23 18.97 -32.69
N GLY A 220 -8.98 18.84 -33.16
CA GLY A 220 -8.39 19.75 -34.16
C GLY A 220 -8.87 19.54 -35.60
N VAL A 221 -9.18 20.63 -36.32
CA VAL A 221 -9.50 20.59 -37.77
C VAL A 221 -8.21 20.51 -38.59
N GLY A 222 -7.95 19.37 -39.22
CA GLY A 222 -6.71 19.11 -39.98
C GLY A 222 -5.73 18.26 -39.16
N HIS A 223 -5.91 16.95 -39.21
CA HIS A 223 -5.16 16.02 -38.38
C HIS A 223 -3.75 15.83 -38.95
N GLU A 224 -2.73 16.28 -38.22
CA GLU A 224 -1.36 15.86 -38.45
C GLU A 224 -1.24 14.37 -38.06
N ALA A 225 -1.47 13.49 -39.02
CA ALA A 225 -1.55 12.05 -38.80
C ALA A 225 -0.30 11.47 -38.11
N ASP A 226 0.86 12.11 -38.31
CA ASP A 226 2.12 11.72 -37.68
C ASP A 226 2.14 12.10 -36.18
N LEU A 227 1.70 13.32 -35.82
CA LEU A 227 1.58 13.73 -34.41
C LEU A 227 0.54 12.89 -33.65
N LEU A 228 -0.57 12.56 -34.31
CA LEU A 228 -1.60 11.71 -33.72
C LEU A 228 -1.06 10.29 -33.47
N ARG A 229 -0.33 9.72 -34.43
CA ARG A 229 0.31 8.41 -34.30
C ARG A 229 1.33 8.39 -33.18
N GLU A 230 2.18 9.41 -33.10
CA GLU A 230 3.15 9.56 -32.01
C GLU A 230 2.46 9.64 -30.65
N SER A 231 1.41 10.47 -30.52
CA SER A 231 0.66 10.60 -29.26
C SER A 231 -0.05 9.31 -28.83
N VAL A 232 -0.57 8.52 -29.79
CA VAL A 232 -1.17 7.20 -29.51
C VAL A 232 -0.10 6.22 -29.03
N SER A 233 1.09 6.24 -29.64
CA SER A 233 2.22 5.40 -29.21
C SER A 233 2.67 5.76 -27.79
N GLU A 234 2.86 7.05 -27.49
CA GLU A 234 3.24 7.53 -26.15
C GLU A 234 2.22 7.15 -25.08
N LEU A 235 0.92 7.25 -25.41
CA LEU A 235 -0.16 6.83 -24.52
C LEU A 235 -0.10 5.31 -24.28
N GLY A 236 0.17 4.52 -25.32
CA GLY A 236 0.35 3.07 -25.22
C GLY A 236 1.48 2.69 -24.26
N ASP A 237 2.67 3.26 -24.46
CA ASP A 237 3.84 3.02 -23.61
C ASP A 237 3.58 3.41 -22.14
N SER A 238 2.87 4.53 -21.93
CA SER A 238 2.54 5.01 -20.59
C SER A 238 1.48 4.14 -19.92
N ALA A 239 0.48 3.68 -20.67
CA ALA A 239 -0.56 2.79 -20.20
C ALA A 239 -0.01 1.41 -19.83
N GLU A 240 0.92 0.85 -20.62
CA GLU A 240 1.59 -0.42 -20.32
C GLU A 240 2.39 -0.32 -19.02
N LYS A 241 3.18 0.75 -18.84
CA LYS A 241 3.94 0.98 -17.59
C LYS A 241 3.02 1.08 -16.38
N LEU A 242 1.90 1.79 -16.50
CA LEU A 242 0.90 1.87 -15.44
C LEU A 242 0.29 0.48 -15.14
N SER A 243 -0.05 -0.29 -16.18
CA SER A 243 -0.60 -1.64 -16.07
C SER A 243 0.34 -2.58 -15.33
N SER A 244 1.59 -2.69 -15.78
CA SER A 244 2.62 -3.51 -15.13
C SER A 244 2.89 -3.07 -13.69
N GLY A 245 2.90 -1.75 -13.44
CA GLY A 245 3.09 -1.19 -12.09
C GLY A 245 1.95 -1.55 -11.14
N VAL A 246 0.71 -1.43 -11.60
CA VAL A 246 -0.50 -1.81 -10.83
C VAL A 246 -0.55 -3.31 -10.58
N GLU A 247 -0.25 -4.14 -11.58
CA GLU A 247 -0.19 -5.60 -11.45
C GLU A 247 0.84 -6.02 -10.40
N LEU A 248 2.07 -5.49 -10.49
CA LEU A 248 3.14 -5.79 -9.55
C LEU A 248 2.76 -5.38 -8.13
N LEU A 249 2.23 -4.17 -7.95
CA LEU A 249 1.83 -3.69 -6.63
C LEU A 249 0.65 -4.49 -6.07
N SER A 250 -0.32 -4.86 -6.90
CA SER A 250 -1.47 -5.71 -6.51
C SER A 250 -1.00 -7.07 -6.02
N LYS A 251 -0.06 -7.70 -6.73
CA LYS A 251 0.57 -8.94 -6.28
C LYS A 251 1.25 -8.77 -4.92
N GLN A 252 2.02 -7.69 -4.73
CA GLN A 252 2.71 -7.46 -3.45
C GLN A 252 1.73 -7.19 -2.30
N VAL A 253 0.65 -6.46 -2.52
CA VAL A 253 -0.42 -6.27 -1.51
C VAL A 253 -1.09 -7.61 -1.18
N GLY A 254 -1.33 -8.46 -2.19
CA GLY A 254 -1.88 -9.80 -1.98
C GLY A 254 -0.96 -10.71 -1.16
N VAL A 255 0.35 -10.69 -1.44
CA VAL A 255 1.36 -11.41 -0.64
C VAL A 255 1.36 -10.90 0.80
N PHE A 256 1.38 -9.59 0.99
CA PHE A 256 1.36 -8.99 2.32
C PHE A 256 0.11 -9.37 3.12
N PHE A 257 -1.07 -9.35 2.48
CA PHE A 257 -2.33 -9.79 3.09
C PHE A 257 -2.24 -11.23 3.60
N GLN A 258 -1.67 -12.15 2.82
CA GLN A 258 -1.48 -13.55 3.23
C GLN A 258 -0.47 -13.69 4.38
N ILE A 259 0.58 -12.87 4.39
CA ILE A 259 1.56 -12.85 5.49
C ILE A 259 0.87 -12.42 6.79
N VAL A 260 0.08 -11.35 6.77
CA VAL A 260 -0.66 -10.86 7.95
C VAL A 260 -1.63 -11.94 8.45
N LEU A 261 -2.40 -12.59 7.57
CA LEU A 261 -3.29 -13.69 7.95
C LEU A 261 -2.51 -14.85 8.59
N SER A 262 -1.46 -15.32 7.92
CA SER A 262 -0.68 -16.46 8.42
C SER A 262 0.08 -16.15 9.71
N GLY A 263 0.42 -14.88 9.96
CA GLY A 263 0.99 -14.41 11.22
C GLY A 263 -0.02 -14.48 12.37
N ARG A 264 -1.30 -14.15 12.11
CA ARG A 264 -2.39 -14.34 13.07
C ARG A 264 -2.60 -15.81 13.38
N ASP A 265 -2.62 -16.66 12.36
CA ASP A 265 -2.83 -18.09 12.54
C ASP A 265 -1.68 -18.74 13.31
N ALA A 266 -0.42 -18.31 13.07
CA ALA A 266 0.74 -18.76 13.82
C ALA A 266 0.62 -18.41 15.31
N LEU A 267 0.22 -17.17 15.62
CA LEU A 267 -0.05 -16.74 16.99
C LEU A 267 -1.13 -17.61 17.65
N LEU A 268 -2.28 -17.77 17.00
CA LEU A 268 -3.40 -18.55 17.54
C LEU A 268 -3.08 -20.04 17.70
N SER A 269 -2.24 -20.59 16.82
CA SER A 269 -1.82 -22.00 16.90
C SER A 269 -0.91 -22.25 18.10
N ASN A 270 -0.02 -21.30 18.44
CA ASN A 270 0.82 -21.39 19.63
C ASN A 270 -0.01 -21.42 20.93
N LEU A 271 -1.18 -20.78 20.97
CA LEU A 271 -2.06 -20.77 22.14
C LEU A 271 -2.82 -22.09 22.33
N ARG A 272 -2.95 -22.92 21.29
CA ARG A 272 -3.70 -24.19 21.33
C ARG A 272 -2.88 -25.37 21.83
N VAL A 273 -1.57 -25.23 22.01
CA VAL A 273 -0.71 -26.31 22.52
C VAL A 273 -0.85 -26.38 24.04
N PRO A 274 -1.41 -27.47 24.60
CA PRO A 274 -1.54 -27.61 26.05
C PRO A 274 -0.16 -27.68 26.71
N ASP A 275 -0.04 -27.04 27.87
CA ASP A 275 1.19 -26.96 28.67
C ASP A 275 1.52 -28.33 29.29
N MET A 276 2.04 -29.26 28.49
CA MET A 276 2.37 -30.65 28.89
C MET A 276 3.63 -30.75 29.78
N LYS A 277 3.99 -29.71 30.54
CA LYS A 277 5.27 -29.65 31.29
C LYS A 277 5.15 -29.45 32.81
N GLN A 278 4.04 -29.83 33.42
CA GLN A 278 3.90 -29.74 34.89
C GLN A 278 3.63 -31.05 35.66
N GLU A 279 3.69 -32.23 35.04
CA GLU A 279 3.44 -33.51 35.77
C GLU A 279 4.67 -34.31 36.20
N ASN A 280 5.90 -33.98 35.80
CA ASN A 280 7.07 -34.82 36.12
C ASN A 280 7.82 -34.50 37.43
N ASN A 281 7.24 -33.73 38.36
CA ASN A 281 7.88 -33.44 39.65
C ASN A 281 7.14 -33.93 40.89
N LEU A 282 6.04 -34.69 40.76
CA LEU A 282 5.32 -35.23 41.93
C LEU A 282 5.59 -36.71 42.25
N GLU A 283 6.30 -37.47 41.42
CA GLU A 283 6.54 -38.92 41.67
C GLU A 283 7.91 -39.25 42.30
N LYS A 284 8.65 -38.28 42.84
CA LYS A 284 9.93 -38.55 43.55
C LYS A 284 9.88 -38.54 45.08
N HIS A 285 8.70 -38.43 45.68
CA HIS A 285 8.54 -38.49 47.13
C HIS A 285 7.30 -39.27 47.57
N LEU A 286 7.27 -40.58 47.30
CA LEU A 286 6.54 -41.58 48.09
C LEU A 286 7.21 -42.95 47.96
#